data_AF-A0A5C9B0F0-F1
#
_entry.id   AF-A0A5C9B0F0-F1
#
_cell.length_a   1.000
_cell.length_b   1.000
_cell.length_c   1.000
_cell.angle_alpha   90.00
_cell.angle_beta   90.00
_cell.angle_gamma   90.00
#
_symmetry.space_group_name_H-M   'P 1'
#
loop_
_entity.id
_entity.type
_entity.pdbx_description
1 polymer ?
#
loop_
_entity_poly.entity_id
_entity_poly.type
_entity_poly.pdbx_seq_one_letter_code
_entity_poly.pdbx_strand_id
1 'polypeptide(L)' 'MTSWRCALELDADRNVVDGSVAELSDAIGRGADLRIYTEFRHNEHIDVDSPSSELIREVAEFGVTYRVGAASRSESWVA' A
#
# COMPACT_ATOMS: atom_id res chain seq x y z
N MET A 1 -9.07 21.14 -0.98
CA MET A 1 -8.25 20.04 -1.51
C MET A 1 -8.20 18.97 -0.45
N THR A 2 -8.63 17.76 -0.75
CA THR A 2 -8.50 16.64 0.20
C THR A 2 -7.01 16.34 0.34
N SER A 3 -6.47 16.43 1.55
CA SER A 3 -5.07 16.09 1.82
C SER A 3 -4.91 14.57 1.91
N TRP A 4 -3.85 14.03 1.31
CA TRP A 4 -3.46 12.65 1.56
C TRP A 4 -3.11 12.44 3.03
N ARG A 5 -3.47 11.28 3.57
CA ARG A 5 -3.13 10.86 4.94
C ARG A 5 -2.28 9.59 4.84
N CYS A 6 -1.10 9.59 5.47
CA CYS A 6 -0.33 8.36 5.65
C CYS A 6 -1.06 7.48 6.67
N ALA A 7 -1.70 6.40 6.21
CA ALA A 7 -2.45 5.49 7.08
C ALA A 7 -1.58 4.34 7.63
N LEU A 8 -0.43 4.09 7.01
CA LEU A 8 0.53 3.05 7.36
C LEU A 8 1.91 3.45 6.83
N GLU A 9 2.90 3.49 7.72
CA GLU A 9 4.31 3.67 7.37
C GLU A 9 5.11 2.46 7.84
N LEU A 10 6.00 1.98 6.97
CA LEU A 10 6.90 0.87 7.23
C LEU A 10 8.35 1.34 7.16
N ASP A 11 9.22 0.80 8.01
CA ASP A 11 10.66 0.95 7.87
C ASP A 11 11.26 -0.01 6.82
N ALA A 12 12.57 0.06 6.63
CA ALA A 12 13.30 -0.80 5.69
C ALA A 12 13.22 -2.30 6.01
N ASP A 13 12.97 -2.66 7.27
CA ASP A 13 12.79 -4.05 7.71
C ASP A 13 11.32 -4.51 7.62
N ARG A 14 10.44 -3.63 7.14
CA ARG A 14 8.97 -3.79 7.05
C ARG A 14 8.27 -3.83 8.41
N ASN A 15 8.88 -3.25 9.44
CA ASN A 15 8.19 -3.01 10.70
C ASN A 15 7.31 -1.76 10.57
N VAL A 16 6.15 -1.79 11.22
CA VAL A 16 5.26 -0.63 11.30
C VAL A 16 5.91 0.42 12.21
N VAL A 17 6.14 1.62 11.66
CA VAL A 17 6.68 2.76 12.42
C VAL A 17 5.65 3.85 12.69
N ASP A 18 4.60 3.93 11.87
CA ASP A 18 3.44 4.80 12.10
C ASP A 18 2.15 4.22 11.47
N GLY A 19 1.00 4.62 11.99
CA GLY A 19 -0.31 4.16 11.54
C GLY A 19 -0.57 2.68 11.82
N SER A 20 -1.39 2.03 10.98
CA SER A 20 -1.62 0.58 11.10
C SER A 20 -2.16 -0.06 9.83
N VAL A 21 -1.93 -1.38 9.71
CA VAL A 21 -2.52 -2.21 8.65
C VAL A 21 -4.05 -2.17 8.69
N ALA A 22 -4.65 -2.12 9.89
CA ALA A 22 -6.09 -2.03 10.06
C ALA A 22 -6.66 -0.72 9.50
N GLU A 23 -6.04 0.42 9.80
CA GLU A 23 -6.46 1.71 9.28
C GLU A 23 -6.37 1.80 7.75
N LEU A 24 -5.28 1.29 7.17
CA LEU A 24 -5.12 1.22 5.72
C LEU A 24 -6.21 0.31 5.10
N SER A 25 -6.41 -0.88 5.66
CA SER A 25 -7.41 -1.84 5.18
C SER A 25 -8.82 -1.28 5.24
N ASP A 26 -9.16 -0.58 6.32
CA ASP A 26 -10.46 0.05 6.51
C ASP A 26 -10.67 1.26 5.57
N ALA A 27 -9.62 2.03 5.28
CA ALA A 27 -9.68 3.11 4.29
C ALA A 27 -9.96 2.54 2.88
N ILE A 28 -9.23 1.51 2.47
CA ILE A 28 -9.45 0.81 1.19
C ILE A 28 -10.87 0.21 1.16
N GLY A 29 -11.31 -0.42 2.26
CA GLY A 29 -12.66 -0.99 2.37
C GLY A 29 -13.80 0.04 2.26
N ARG A 30 -13.52 1.32 2.54
CA ARG A 30 -14.45 2.43 2.33
C ARG A 30 -14.30 3.12 0.96
N GLY A 31 -13.47 2.57 0.07
CA GLY A 31 -13.29 3.09 -1.29
C GLY A 31 -12.33 4.28 -1.38
N ALA A 32 -11.37 4.41 -0.46
CA ALA A 32 -10.32 5.42 -0.59
C ALA A 32 -9.39 5.12 -1.78
N ASP A 33 -8.92 6.17 -2.46
CA ASP A 33 -7.78 6.07 -3.38
C ASP A 33 -6.53 5.64 -2.60
N LEU A 34 -5.68 4.82 -3.24
CA LEU A 34 -4.43 4.38 -2.65
C LEU A 34 -3.26 5.04 -3.36
N ARG A 35 -2.34 5.62 -2.58
CA ARG A 35 -1.03 6.06 -3.03
C ARG A 35 0.04 5.40 -2.16
N ILE A 36 1.07 4.86 -2.78
CA ILE A 36 2.22 4.25 -2.10
C ILE A 36 3.46 5.10 -2.43
N TYR A 37 4.23 5.41 -1.39
CA TYR A 37 5.56 5.99 -1.49
C TYR A 37 6.58 4.94 -1.08
N THR A 38 7.58 4.70 -1.92
CA THR A 38 8.65 3.74 -1.65
C THR A 38 10.01 4.38 -1.89
N GLU A 39 10.96 4.13 -0.99
CA GLU A 39 12.37 4.44 -1.21
C GLU A 39 13.17 3.14 -1.37
N PHE A 40 14.02 3.06 -2.38
CA PHE A 40 14.91 1.90 -2.61
C PHE A 40 16.17 2.32 -3.37
N ARG A 41 17.23 1.49 -3.37
CA ARG A 41 18.41 1.78 -4.19
C ARG A 41 18.27 1.24 -5.61
N HIS A 42 18.77 1.97 -6.60
CA HIS A 42 18.72 1.56 -8.02
C HIS A 42 19.21 0.12 -8.21
N ASN A 43 20.37 -0.21 -7.64
CA ASN A 43 20.99 -1.53 -7.72
C ASN A 43 20.37 -2.61 -6.81
N GLU A 44 19.28 -2.31 -6.10
CA GLU A 44 18.52 -3.31 -5.32
C GLU A 44 17.21 -3.71 -6.01
N HIS A 45 16.70 -2.90 -6.96
CA HIS A 45 15.35 -3.07 -7.52
C HIS A 45 15.23 -2.88 -9.03
N ILE A 46 15.97 -1.93 -9.63
CA ILE A 46 15.82 -1.58 -11.07
C ILE A 46 16.79 -2.37 -11.93
N ASP A 47 18.08 -2.21 -11.69
CA ASP A 47 19.16 -2.92 -12.39
C ASP A 47 20.16 -3.40 -11.34
N VAL A 48 20.02 -4.66 -10.93
CA VAL A 48 20.78 -5.25 -9.83
C VAL A 48 22.26 -5.47 -10.15
N ASP A 49 22.65 -5.41 -11.42
CA ASP A 49 24.05 -5.51 -11.85
C ASP A 49 24.72 -4.13 -11.99
N SER A 50 23.94 -3.05 -11.88
CA SER A 50 24.43 -1.67 -11.95
C SER A 50 25.28 -1.31 -10.72
N PRO A 51 26.39 -0.57 -10.89
CA PRO A 51 27.15 -0.03 -9.76
C PRO A 51 26.44 1.16 -9.07
N SER A 52 25.30 1.62 -9.59
CA SER A 52 24.59 2.79 -9.06
C SER A 52 23.84 2.48 -7.77
N SER A 53 24.26 3.07 -6.66
CA SER A 53 23.54 3.04 -5.38
C SER A 53 22.67 4.30 -5.17
N GLU A 54 22.13 4.86 -6.24
CA GLU A 54 21.22 6.01 -6.18
C GLU A 54 19.98 5.68 -5.34
N LEU A 55 19.54 6.61 -4.48
CA LEU A 55 18.27 6.48 -3.75
C LEU A 55 17.12 6.92 -4.65
N ILE A 56 16.27 5.98 -5.04
CA ILE A 56 15.07 6.20 -5.83
C ILE A 56 13.88 6.45 -4.90
N ARG A 57 13.04 7.40 -5.28
CA ARG A 57 11.77 7.72 -4.62
C ARG A 57 10.65 7.50 -5.61
N GLU A 58 9.86 6.47 -5.39
CA GLU A 58 8.75 6.10 -6.25
C GLU A 58 7.42 6.50 -5.62
N VAL A 59 6.51 7.03 -6.43
CA VAL A 59 5.10 7.23 -6.05
C VAL A 59 4.23 6.44 -7.03
N ALA A 60 3.49 5.47 -6.50
CA ALA A 60 2.49 4.71 -7.25
C ALA A 60 1.08 5.10 -6.81
N GLU A 61 0.19 5.34 -7.77
CA GLU A 61 -1.21 5.71 -7.52
C GLU A 61 -2.17 4.68 -8.09
N PHE A 62 -3.18 4.34 -7.30
CA PHE A 62 -4.20 3.35 -7.63
C PHE A 62 -5.57 3.96 -7.36
N GLY A 63 -6.22 4.44 -8.44
CA GLY A 63 -7.58 5.01 -8.36
C GLY A 63 -8.68 3.97 -8.11
N VAL A 64 -8.36 2.68 -8.20
CA VAL A 64 -9.25 1.59 -7.81
C VAL A 64 -8.45 0.53 -7.05
N THR A 65 -8.77 0.34 -5.77
CA THR A 65 -8.17 -0.68 -4.91
C THR A 65 -9.26 -1.49 -4.23
N TYR A 66 -9.17 -2.82 -4.26
CA TYR A 66 -10.14 -3.70 -3.62
C TYR A 66 -9.55 -4.35 -2.37
N ARG A 67 -10.29 -4.29 -1.26
CA ARG A 67 -10.03 -5.15 -0.10
C ARG A 67 -10.59 -6.54 -0.39
N VAL A 68 -9.73 -7.53 -0.54
CA VAL A 68 -10.14 -8.94 -0.67
C VAL A 68 -10.20 -9.56 0.73
N GLY A 69 -11.33 -10.17 1.06
CA GLY A 69 -11.53 -10.92 2.31
C GLY A 69 -12.42 -12.14 2.07
N ALA A 70 -12.50 -13.05 3.05
CA ALA A 70 -13.50 -14.12 3.00
C ALA A 70 -14.90 -13.47 3.09
N ALA A 71 -15.80 -13.82 2.16
CA ALA A 71 -17.19 -13.45 2.30
C ALA A 71 -17.69 -13.99 3.65
N SER A 72 -18.21 -13.13 4.52
CA SER A 72 -19.09 -13.61 5.59
C SER A 72 -20.29 -14.25 4.89
N ARG A 73 -20.30 -15.58 4.81
CA ARG A 73 -21.46 -16.34 4.31
C ARG A 73 -22.62 -16.09 5.27
N SER A 74 -23.40 -15.06 5.02
CA SER A 74 -24.83 -15.09 5.32
C SER A 74 -25.51 -15.58 4.05
N GLU A 75 -25.47 -16.89 3.82
CA GLU A 75 -26.27 -17.53 2.79
C GLU A 75 -27.74 -17.43 3.17
N SER A 76 -28.52 -16.67 2.41
CA SER A 76 -29.94 -16.94 2.21
C SER A 76 -30.38 -16.37 0.86
N TRP A 77 -30.02 -17.06 -0.22
CA TRP A 77 -30.73 -16.91 -1.48
C TRP A 77 -31.93 -17.85 -1.42
N VAL A 78 -33.13 -17.28 -1.25
CA VAL A 78 -34.39 -18.01 -1.49
C VAL A 78 -34.62 -17.97 -3.00
N ALA A 79 -34.71 -19.15 -3.60
CA ALA A 79 -35.01 -19.35 -5.01
C ALA A 79 -36.46 -18.97 -5.36
#